data_AF-A0A382M954-F1
#
_entry.id   AF-A0A382M954-F1
#
_cell.length_a   1.000
_cell.length_b   1.000
_cell.length_c   1.000
_cell.angle_alpha   90.00
_cell.angle_beta   90.00
_cell.angle_gamma   90.00
#
_symmetry.space_group_name_H-M   'P 1'
#
loop_
_entity.id
_entity.type
_entity.pdbx_description
1 polymer ?
#
loop_
_entity_poly.entity_id
_entity_poly.type
_entity_poly.pdbx_seq_one_letter_code
_entity_poly.pdbx_strand_id
1 'polypeptide(L)'
;MIILTDYFAFMTSRCRFAIWPIFVTLAVISLPLHSETNEAEIKGLLIQFGDKKSSVRKSALIGIAKYEDERLISVLDAYKLRQLFIWNNEQIVLCKEVQNGVAYLQDPLTGKKVQDPSNNQQYQVPIKNLKAIRPARRERNLAENIKSLLKLASSNFDIRFSGVKKCGELRTIKALGQLNDLALRKLESLTKEDTDKKIRRVAKESALLIQIHQTPLKMDLDKHLAIVKQLGSTKSMRAQKYLEKMLKSIEKDKDADPQIQRTYGKAIRKIGTYQGRISFLANLFFGISLGSVLILMALGLAITFGLMGVINMAHGEMLMLGAYS
;
A
#
# COMPACT_ATOMS: atom_id res chain seq x y z
N MET A 1 44.57 35.41 48.68
CA MET A 1 44.23 34.01 48.36
C MET A 1 43.01 34.05 47.45
N ILE A 2 43.18 34.33 46.16
CA ILE A 2 43.64 33.45 45.07
C ILE A 2 42.56 32.39 44.75
N ILE A 3 42.00 32.53 43.54
CA ILE A 3 40.91 31.80 42.86
C ILE A 3 39.52 32.31 43.29
N LEU A 4 38.91 33.37 42.75
CA LEU A 4 38.79 33.91 41.38
C LEU A 4 38.35 32.90 40.31
N THR A 5 37.33 33.33 39.55
CA THR A 5 37.02 33.04 38.14
C THR A 5 36.58 31.62 37.80
N ASP A 6 35.25 31.38 37.72
CA ASP A 6 34.60 30.68 36.59
C ASP A 6 33.20 30.11 36.90
N TYR A 7 32.30 30.89 37.52
CA TYR A 7 30.89 30.46 37.65
C TYR A 7 29.84 31.53 37.34
N PHE A 8 30.26 32.68 36.80
CA PHE A 8 29.40 33.85 36.54
C PHE A 8 29.35 34.26 35.06
N ALA A 9 29.08 33.30 34.18
CA ALA A 9 28.57 33.53 32.82
C ALA A 9 27.88 32.23 32.42
N PHE A 10 26.54 32.12 32.37
CA PHE A 10 25.82 32.30 31.11
C PHE A 10 24.29 32.11 31.34
N MET A 11 23.71 32.70 32.39
CA MET A 11 22.25 32.70 32.57
C MET A 11 21.79 34.05 33.14
N THR A 12 21.30 34.89 32.23
CA THR A 12 20.50 36.13 32.34
C THR A 12 21.00 37.04 31.21
N SER A 13 20.23 37.45 30.21
CA SER A 13 18.99 38.18 30.36
C SER A 13 18.15 38.15 29.07
N ARG A 14 16.86 38.03 29.30
CA ARG A 14 15.76 38.29 28.37
C ARG A 14 15.69 39.78 28.00
N CYS A 15 15.26 40.03 26.76
CA CYS A 15 14.42 41.14 26.31
C CYS A 15 15.04 42.55 26.20
N ARG A 16 15.26 43.01 24.96
CA ARG A 16 14.56 44.13 24.26
C ARG A 16 15.42 44.69 23.10
N PHE A 17 14.75 45.33 22.12
CA PHE A 17 15.21 45.90 20.84
C PHE A 17 15.28 44.89 19.69
N ALA A 18 14.34 44.78 18.75
CA ALA A 18 13.63 45.77 17.93
C ALA A 18 14.53 46.53 16.92
N ILE A 19 14.27 46.26 15.62
CA ILE A 19 14.42 47.13 14.43
C ILE A 19 15.66 46.93 13.50
N TRP A 20 15.39 46.25 12.35
CA TRP A 20 15.90 46.45 10.96
C TRP A 20 17.36 46.08 10.56
N PRO A 21 17.71 45.87 9.26
CA PRO A 21 16.90 45.58 8.04
C PRO A 21 17.38 44.40 7.14
N ILE A 22 16.47 43.92 6.30
CA ILE A 22 16.62 43.67 4.83
C ILE A 22 17.92 42.97 4.38
N PHE A 23 17.89 41.63 4.30
CA PHE A 23 18.65 40.89 3.29
C PHE A 23 17.67 40.25 2.32
N VAL A 24 17.40 40.95 1.22
CA VAL A 24 16.80 40.40 0.01
C VAL A 24 17.84 39.47 -0.61
N THR A 25 17.87 38.22 -0.15
CA THR A 25 18.47 37.14 -0.93
C THR A 25 17.39 36.60 -1.85
N LEU A 26 17.51 37.00 -3.12
CA LEU A 26 16.88 36.41 -4.29
C LEU A 26 16.58 34.91 -4.08
N ALA A 27 15.35 34.59 -3.70
CA ALA A 27 14.83 33.26 -3.89
C ALA A 27 14.66 33.11 -5.40
N VAL A 28 15.65 32.49 -6.04
CA VAL A 28 15.55 31.95 -7.39
C VAL A 28 14.29 31.11 -7.41
N ILE A 29 13.24 31.65 -8.03
CA ILE A 29 12.04 30.92 -8.39
C ILE A 29 12.52 29.90 -9.42
N SER A 30 12.82 28.70 -8.93
CA SER A 30 13.02 27.52 -9.75
C SER A 30 11.71 27.26 -10.50
N LEU A 31 11.59 27.84 -11.69
CA LEU A 31 10.56 27.49 -12.67
C LEU A 31 10.57 25.96 -12.86
N PRO A 32 9.41 25.28 -12.82
CA PRO A 32 9.33 23.83 -12.89
C PRO A 32 9.48 23.35 -14.34
N LEU A 33 10.64 23.55 -14.98
CA LEU A 33 10.89 23.04 -16.34
C LEU A 33 10.77 21.51 -16.43
N HIS A 34 10.97 20.78 -15.32
CA HIS A 34 10.83 19.32 -15.26
C HIS A 34 9.37 18.82 -15.27
N SER A 35 8.39 19.68 -14.95
CA SER A 35 6.97 19.29 -14.91
C SER A 35 6.38 19.15 -16.31
N GLU A 36 6.70 20.09 -17.20
CA GLU A 36 6.10 20.17 -18.53
C GLU A 36 6.61 19.07 -19.47
N THR A 37 7.91 18.74 -19.39
CA THR A 37 8.52 17.67 -20.21
C THR A 37 7.92 16.30 -19.87
N ASN A 38 7.78 15.99 -18.57
CA ASN A 38 7.16 14.75 -18.11
C ASN A 38 5.70 14.63 -18.54
N GLU A 39 4.93 15.72 -18.51
CA GLU A 39 3.51 15.69 -18.90
C GLU A 39 3.36 15.45 -20.42
N ALA A 40 4.20 16.06 -21.25
CA ALA A 40 4.21 15.82 -22.70
C ALA A 40 4.55 14.36 -23.04
N GLU A 41 5.55 13.78 -22.38
CA GLU A 41 5.92 12.37 -22.54
C GLU A 41 4.80 11.42 -22.09
N ILE A 42 4.18 11.70 -20.94
CA ILE A 42 3.02 10.95 -20.45
C ILE A 42 1.89 11.01 -21.46
N LYS A 43 1.55 12.19 -21.99
CA LYS A 43 0.52 12.34 -23.03
C LYS A 43 0.86 11.54 -24.28
N GLY A 44 2.13 11.55 -24.71
CA GLY A 44 2.61 10.71 -25.82
C GLY A 44 2.41 9.20 -25.58
N LEU A 45 2.70 8.73 -24.36
CA LEU A 45 2.44 7.33 -23.96
C LEU A 45 0.94 7.03 -23.87
N LEU A 46 0.13 7.98 -23.42
CA LEU A 46 -1.31 7.82 -23.39
C LEU A 46 -1.84 7.60 -24.80
N ILE A 47 -1.48 8.43 -25.79
CA ILE A 47 -1.93 8.26 -27.18
C ILE A 47 -1.71 6.81 -27.69
N GLN A 48 -0.59 6.17 -27.32
CA GLN A 48 -0.29 4.79 -27.68
C GLN A 48 -1.26 3.75 -27.09
N PHE A 49 -2.01 4.07 -26.03
CA PHE A 49 -3.09 3.22 -25.51
C PHE A 49 -4.23 3.05 -26.53
N GLY A 50 -4.36 4.00 -27.46
CA GLY A 50 -5.32 3.99 -28.54
C GLY A 50 -4.89 3.17 -29.78
N ASP A 51 -3.66 2.66 -29.80
CA ASP A 51 -3.13 1.94 -30.95
C ASP A 51 -3.92 0.65 -31.22
N LYS A 52 -4.01 0.24 -32.49
CA LYS A 52 -4.68 -1.01 -32.89
C LYS A 52 -3.91 -2.23 -32.37
N LYS A 53 -2.57 -2.18 -32.38
CA LYS A 53 -1.66 -3.26 -31.99
C LYS A 53 -1.58 -3.37 -30.46
N SER A 54 -1.82 -4.58 -29.97
CA SER A 54 -1.70 -4.89 -28.53
C SER A 54 -0.27 -4.75 -28.00
N SER A 55 0.74 -5.01 -28.83
CA SER A 55 2.15 -4.84 -28.46
C SER A 55 2.49 -3.39 -28.10
N VAL A 56 1.98 -2.43 -28.89
CA VAL A 56 2.20 -0.98 -28.69
C VAL A 56 1.51 -0.51 -27.40
N ARG A 57 0.26 -0.93 -27.17
CA ARG A 57 -0.43 -0.63 -25.90
C ARG A 57 0.30 -1.21 -24.70
N LYS A 58 0.85 -2.43 -24.82
CA LYS A 58 1.63 -3.07 -23.76
C LYS A 58 2.92 -2.30 -23.47
N SER A 59 3.67 -1.90 -24.49
CA SER A 59 4.89 -1.09 -24.29
C SER A 59 4.58 0.26 -23.66
N ALA A 60 3.47 0.90 -24.06
CA ALA A 60 3.01 2.14 -23.46
C ALA A 60 2.70 1.97 -21.98
N LEU A 61 1.95 0.92 -21.61
CA LEU A 61 1.66 0.61 -20.20
C LEU A 61 2.94 0.43 -19.38
N ILE A 62 3.92 -0.32 -19.91
CA ILE A 62 5.23 -0.51 -19.27
C ILE A 62 5.99 0.82 -19.14
N GLY A 63 5.95 1.68 -20.16
CA GLY A 63 6.59 2.99 -20.14
C GLY A 63 6.06 3.88 -19.02
N ILE A 64 4.75 3.87 -18.80
CA ILE A 64 4.09 4.66 -17.74
C ILE A 64 4.58 4.29 -16.33
N ALA A 65 5.02 3.04 -16.10
CA ALA A 65 5.48 2.59 -14.78
C ALA A 65 6.70 3.36 -14.23
N LYS A 66 7.46 4.02 -15.11
CA LYS A 66 8.65 4.79 -14.76
C LYS A 66 8.32 6.05 -13.98
N TYR A 67 7.21 6.71 -14.33
CA TYR A 67 6.80 7.97 -13.71
C TYR A 67 6.25 7.74 -12.29
N GLU A 68 6.27 8.81 -11.50
CA GLU A 68 5.84 8.84 -10.10
C GLU A 68 4.64 9.76 -9.92
N ASP A 69 3.70 9.71 -10.87
CA ASP A 69 2.50 10.54 -10.86
C ASP A 69 1.29 9.74 -10.37
N GLU A 70 0.69 10.20 -9.27
CA GLU A 70 -0.49 9.59 -8.66
C GLU A 70 -1.73 9.65 -9.57
N ARG A 71 -1.82 10.67 -10.45
CA ARG A 71 -2.92 10.84 -11.42
C ARG A 71 -3.04 9.68 -12.40
N LEU A 72 -1.92 8.99 -12.66
CA LEU A 72 -1.89 7.82 -13.55
C LEU A 72 -2.66 6.63 -12.98
N ILE A 73 -2.88 6.58 -11.66
CA ILE A 73 -3.68 5.53 -11.00
C ILE A 73 -5.12 5.57 -11.53
N SER A 74 -5.74 6.75 -11.58
CA SER A 74 -7.10 6.92 -12.12
C SER A 74 -7.17 6.64 -13.62
N VAL A 75 -6.11 6.99 -14.37
CA VAL A 75 -6.02 6.67 -15.79
C VAL A 75 -6.02 5.16 -16.04
N LEU A 76 -5.24 4.39 -15.27
CA LEU A 76 -5.19 2.93 -15.42
C LEU A 76 -6.51 2.26 -15.01
N ASP A 77 -7.23 2.82 -14.03
CA ASP A 77 -8.56 2.34 -13.69
C ASP A 77 -9.58 2.64 -14.80
N ALA A 78 -9.56 3.84 -15.38
CA ALA A 78 -10.36 4.17 -16.55
C ALA A 78 -10.04 3.29 -17.77
N TYR A 79 -8.75 3.01 -18.02
CA TYR A 79 -8.30 2.10 -19.07
C TYR A 79 -8.92 0.71 -18.88
N LYS A 80 -8.83 0.17 -17.65
CA LYS A 80 -9.40 -1.15 -17.33
C LYS A 80 -10.93 -1.20 -17.46
N LEU A 81 -11.61 -0.12 -17.08
CA LEU A 81 -13.06 0.03 -17.15
C LEU A 81 -13.57 0.37 -18.56
N ARG A 82 -12.69 0.50 -19.56
CA ARG A 82 -13.02 0.86 -20.95
C ARG A 82 -13.67 2.25 -21.07
N GLN A 83 -13.25 3.17 -20.19
CA GLN A 83 -13.73 4.55 -20.14
C GLN A 83 -12.82 5.52 -20.91
N LEU A 84 -11.72 5.02 -21.52
CA LEU A 84 -10.83 5.82 -22.36
C LEU A 84 -11.20 5.66 -23.83
N PHE A 85 -11.24 6.79 -24.52
CA PHE A 85 -11.58 6.90 -25.93
C PHE A 85 -10.53 7.76 -26.64
N ILE A 86 -10.38 7.54 -27.95
CA ILE A 86 -9.59 8.43 -28.81
C ILE A 86 -10.56 9.40 -29.48
N TRP A 87 -10.22 10.68 -29.42
CA TRP A 87 -10.92 11.76 -30.08
C TRP A 87 -10.00 12.41 -31.12
N ASN A 88 -10.53 12.67 -32.32
CA ASN A 88 -9.83 13.25 -33.48
C ASN A 88 -8.50 12.58 -33.87
N ASN A 89 -8.30 11.31 -33.50
CA ASN A 89 -7.05 10.55 -33.69
C ASN A 89 -5.80 11.12 -32.99
N GLU A 90 -5.94 12.19 -32.21
CA GLU A 90 -4.81 12.91 -31.61
C GLU A 90 -4.85 12.95 -30.09
N GLN A 91 -6.03 12.74 -29.48
CA GLN A 91 -6.22 12.91 -28.04
C GLN A 91 -6.90 11.71 -27.40
N ILE A 92 -6.47 11.38 -26.19
CA ILE A 92 -7.21 10.46 -25.32
C ILE A 92 -8.07 11.26 -24.37
N VAL A 93 -9.34 10.88 -24.32
CA VAL A 93 -10.36 11.49 -23.48
C VAL A 93 -10.98 10.45 -22.57
N LEU A 94 -11.27 10.87 -21.35
CA LEU A 94 -11.97 10.10 -20.35
C LEU A 94 -13.47 10.36 -20.49
N CYS A 95 -14.25 9.30 -20.64
CA CYS A 95 -15.71 9.36 -20.71
C CYS A 95 -16.29 8.40 -19.66
N LYS A 96 -16.70 8.93 -18.50
CA LYS A 96 -17.35 8.15 -17.43
C LYS A 96 -18.85 7.99 -17.65
N GLU A 97 -19.47 9.03 -18.18
CA GLU A 97 -20.91 9.13 -18.37
C GLU A 97 -21.24 9.29 -19.85
N VAL A 98 -22.19 8.49 -20.31
CA VAL A 98 -22.77 8.57 -21.65
C VAL A 98 -24.27 8.70 -21.45
N GLN A 99 -24.85 9.83 -21.83
CA GLN A 99 -26.29 10.07 -21.74
C GLN A 99 -26.83 10.28 -23.15
N ASN A 100 -27.91 9.59 -23.50
CA ASN A 100 -28.58 9.73 -24.80
C ASN A 100 -27.64 9.61 -26.02
N GLY A 101 -26.59 8.78 -25.93
CA GLY A 101 -25.61 8.59 -27.00
C GLY A 101 -24.55 9.70 -27.11
N VAL A 102 -24.55 10.67 -26.21
CA VAL A 102 -23.57 11.76 -26.09
C VAL A 102 -22.60 11.44 -24.96
N ALA A 103 -21.31 11.55 -25.25
CA ALA A 103 -20.23 11.37 -24.28
C ALA A 103 -19.72 12.74 -23.82
N TYR A 104 -19.56 12.88 -22.50
CA TYR A 104 -19.05 14.08 -21.86
C TYR A 104 -17.54 13.96 -21.65
N LEU A 105 -16.77 14.78 -22.39
CA LEU A 105 -15.32 14.64 -22.42
C LEU A 105 -14.66 15.18 -21.15
N GLN A 106 -13.72 14.41 -20.60
CA GLN A 106 -12.86 14.79 -19.48
C GLN A 106 -11.40 14.52 -19.84
N ASP A 107 -10.49 15.31 -19.28
CA ASP A 107 -9.06 15.04 -19.33
C ASP A 107 -8.76 13.78 -18.49
N PRO A 108 -8.07 12.76 -19.04
CA PRO A 108 -7.75 11.53 -18.32
C PRO A 108 -6.86 11.75 -17.09
N LEU A 109 -5.94 12.73 -17.10
CA LEU A 109 -4.99 12.96 -16.01
C LEU A 109 -5.61 13.80 -14.89
N THR A 110 -6.28 14.90 -15.24
CA THR A 110 -6.82 15.83 -14.25
C THR A 110 -8.26 15.51 -13.86
N GLY A 111 -8.99 14.77 -14.70
CA GLY A 111 -10.43 14.56 -14.55
C GLY A 111 -11.26 15.83 -14.80
N LYS A 112 -10.63 16.95 -15.19
CA LYS A 112 -11.33 18.19 -15.51
C LYS A 112 -12.16 18.01 -16.78
N LYS A 113 -13.32 18.65 -16.80
CA LYS A 113 -14.18 18.70 -17.98
C LYS A 113 -13.44 19.42 -19.10
N VAL A 114 -13.36 18.83 -20.28
CA VAL A 114 -12.82 19.54 -21.46
C VAL A 114 -13.87 20.57 -21.87
N GLN A 115 -13.53 21.85 -21.82
CA GLN A 115 -14.46 22.95 -22.10
C GLN A 115 -14.33 23.41 -23.55
N ASP A 116 -15.45 23.76 -24.17
CA ASP A 116 -15.51 24.43 -25.46
C ASP A 116 -15.03 25.89 -25.32
N PRO A 117 -13.98 26.32 -26.05
CA PRO A 117 -13.48 27.68 -26.03
C PRO A 117 -14.56 28.73 -26.37
N SER A 118 -15.61 28.32 -27.08
CA SER A 118 -16.64 29.22 -27.60
C SER A 118 -17.74 29.51 -26.57
N ASN A 119 -18.02 28.59 -25.65
CA ASN A 119 -19.20 28.68 -24.77
C ASN A 119 -18.92 28.30 -23.30
N ASN A 120 -17.67 27.96 -22.93
CA ASN A 120 -17.28 27.47 -21.60
C ASN A 120 -18.06 26.23 -21.08
N GLN A 121 -18.91 25.64 -21.92
CA GLN A 121 -19.65 24.41 -21.64
C GLN A 121 -18.76 23.19 -21.90
N GLN A 122 -19.06 22.08 -21.23
CA GLN A 122 -18.31 20.85 -21.43
C GLN A 122 -18.52 20.32 -22.85
N TYR A 123 -17.43 19.92 -23.51
CA TYR A 123 -17.48 19.27 -24.81
C TYR A 123 -18.34 18.00 -24.75
N GLN A 124 -19.37 18.02 -25.57
CA GLN A 124 -20.33 16.95 -25.76
C GLN A 124 -20.13 16.38 -27.15
N VAL A 125 -19.70 15.13 -27.24
CA VAL A 125 -19.41 14.48 -28.52
C VAL A 125 -20.26 13.23 -28.67
N PRO A 126 -20.95 13.03 -29.80
CA PRO A 126 -21.64 11.78 -30.07
C PRO A 126 -20.67 10.60 -29.97
N ILE A 127 -21.05 9.53 -29.25
CA ILE A 127 -20.15 8.39 -29.01
C ILE A 127 -19.66 7.73 -30.30
N LYS A 128 -20.40 7.89 -31.41
CA LYS A 128 -20.03 7.40 -32.75
C LYS A 128 -18.74 8.04 -33.28
N ASN A 129 -18.43 9.27 -32.87
CA ASN A 129 -17.22 10.00 -33.27
C ASN A 129 -16.01 9.65 -32.39
N LEU A 130 -16.21 8.81 -31.37
CA LEU A 130 -15.17 8.38 -30.45
C LEU A 130 -14.75 6.95 -30.74
N LYS A 131 -13.44 6.73 -30.85
CA LYS A 131 -12.89 5.39 -31.02
C LYS A 131 -12.61 4.76 -29.66
N ALA A 132 -13.39 3.74 -29.32
CA ALA A 132 -13.30 3.05 -28.03
C ALA A 132 -12.00 2.24 -27.89
N ILE A 133 -11.33 2.38 -26.74
CA ILE A 133 -10.16 1.57 -26.39
C ILE A 133 -10.62 0.33 -25.64
N ARG A 134 -10.39 -0.85 -26.22
CA ARG A 134 -10.85 -2.13 -25.66
C ARG A 134 -9.67 -3.02 -25.25
N PRO A 135 -9.16 -2.87 -24.01
CA PRO A 135 -8.03 -3.66 -23.60
C PRO A 135 -8.34 -5.14 -23.40
N ALA A 136 -7.37 -5.97 -23.82
CA ALA A 136 -7.42 -7.41 -23.61
C ALA A 136 -7.30 -7.75 -22.12
N ARG A 137 -7.69 -8.97 -21.74
CA ARG A 137 -7.61 -9.43 -20.33
C ARG A 137 -6.18 -9.33 -19.77
N ARG A 138 -5.17 -9.68 -20.58
CA ARG A 138 -3.75 -9.59 -20.20
C ARG A 138 -3.29 -8.14 -19.98
N GLU A 139 -3.74 -7.21 -20.81
CA GLU A 139 -3.45 -5.78 -20.67
C GLU A 139 -4.09 -5.20 -19.40
N ARG A 140 -5.34 -5.54 -19.12
CA ARG A 140 -6.03 -5.13 -17.88
C ARG A 140 -5.32 -5.65 -16.63
N ASN A 141 -4.83 -6.88 -16.66
CA ASN A 141 -4.03 -7.44 -15.58
C ASN A 141 -2.70 -6.70 -15.43
N LEU A 142 -2.00 -6.41 -16.54
CA LEU A 142 -0.75 -5.65 -16.50
C LEU A 142 -0.98 -4.24 -15.96
N ALA A 143 -2.02 -3.54 -16.40
CA ALA A 143 -2.43 -2.23 -15.87
C ALA A 143 -2.71 -2.26 -14.36
N GLU A 144 -3.41 -3.27 -13.84
CA GLU A 144 -3.64 -3.40 -12.38
C GLU A 144 -2.33 -3.59 -11.61
N ASN A 145 -1.37 -4.31 -12.17
CA ASN A 145 -0.07 -4.52 -11.52
C ASN A 145 0.82 -3.28 -11.62
N ILE A 146 0.82 -2.56 -12.74
CA ILE A 146 1.54 -1.29 -12.86
C ILE A 146 0.95 -0.23 -11.93
N LYS A 147 -0.38 -0.23 -11.75
CA LYS A 147 -1.03 0.60 -10.74
C LYS A 147 -0.45 0.39 -9.34
N SER A 148 -0.06 -0.84 -8.99
CA SER A 148 0.58 -1.09 -7.68
C SER A 148 1.94 -0.41 -7.53
N LEU A 149 2.71 -0.24 -8.62
CA LEU A 149 3.97 0.49 -8.63
C LEU A 149 3.76 2.00 -8.51
N LEU A 150 2.76 2.55 -9.21
CA LEU A 150 2.43 3.97 -9.13
C LEU A 150 1.97 4.37 -7.72
N LYS A 151 1.25 3.47 -7.05
CA LYS A 151 0.84 3.66 -5.65
C LYS A 151 2.01 3.86 -4.69
N LEU A 152 3.21 3.37 -5.00
CA LEU A 152 4.39 3.50 -4.14
C LEU A 152 4.78 4.97 -3.90
N ALA A 153 4.52 5.84 -4.86
CA ALA A 153 4.81 7.27 -4.80
C ALA A 153 3.67 8.13 -4.23
N SER A 154 2.51 7.52 -3.88
CA SER A 154 1.37 8.28 -3.36
C SER A 154 1.70 8.92 -2.02
N SER A 155 1.22 10.15 -1.82
CA SER A 155 1.32 10.87 -0.53
C SER A 155 0.46 10.21 0.56
N ASN A 156 -0.63 9.55 0.18
CA ASN A 156 -1.57 8.93 1.10
C ASN A 156 -1.04 7.58 1.64
N PHE A 157 -1.03 7.44 2.98
CA PHE A 157 -0.56 6.23 3.67
C PHE A 157 -1.26 4.95 3.18
N ASP A 158 -2.59 4.93 3.07
CA ASP A 158 -3.34 3.71 2.73
C ASP A 158 -3.12 3.28 1.28
N ILE A 159 -3.04 4.26 0.37
CA ILE A 159 -2.75 4.02 -1.04
C ILE A 159 -1.33 3.46 -1.19
N ARG A 160 -0.35 4.12 -0.55
CA ARG A 160 1.05 3.71 -0.55
C ARG A 160 1.24 2.34 0.08
N PHE A 161 0.69 2.11 1.26
CA PHE A 161 0.71 0.82 1.95
C PHE A 161 0.09 -0.30 1.12
N SER A 162 -1.05 -0.04 0.47
CA SER A 162 -1.66 -1.00 -0.46
C SER A 162 -0.76 -1.31 -1.66
N GLY A 163 -0.08 -0.31 -2.23
CA GLY A 163 0.88 -0.47 -3.33
C GLY A 163 2.04 -1.37 -2.91
N VAL A 164 2.71 -0.98 -1.83
CA VAL A 164 3.86 -1.71 -1.25
C VAL A 164 3.48 -3.17 -0.99
N LYS A 165 2.33 -3.40 -0.36
CA LYS A 165 1.83 -4.75 -0.11
C LYS A 165 1.63 -5.51 -1.42
N LYS A 166 0.93 -4.96 -2.41
CA LYS A 166 0.63 -5.64 -3.67
C LYS A 166 1.91 -6.01 -4.45
N CYS A 167 2.93 -5.17 -4.47
CA CYS A 167 4.18 -5.46 -5.18
C CYS A 167 4.87 -6.75 -4.70
N GLY A 168 4.74 -7.10 -3.41
CA GLY A 168 5.27 -8.35 -2.86
C GLY A 168 4.39 -9.59 -3.06
N GLU A 169 3.23 -9.49 -3.72
CA GLU A 169 2.39 -10.66 -3.97
C GLU A 169 2.91 -11.48 -5.16
N LEU A 170 2.97 -12.81 -5.01
CA LEU A 170 3.47 -13.71 -6.07
C LEU A 170 2.76 -13.51 -7.43
N ARG A 171 1.47 -13.19 -7.44
CA ARG A 171 0.72 -12.91 -8.67
C ARG A 171 1.22 -11.64 -9.37
N THR A 172 1.51 -10.60 -8.58
CA THR A 172 2.02 -9.32 -9.08
C THR A 172 3.46 -9.44 -9.55
N ILE A 173 4.32 -10.12 -8.79
CA ILE A 173 5.72 -10.39 -9.18
C ILE A 173 5.79 -11.10 -10.53
N LYS A 174 4.96 -12.13 -10.74
CA LYS A 174 4.87 -12.84 -12.03
C LYS A 174 4.34 -11.97 -13.17
N ALA A 175 3.41 -11.06 -12.87
CA ALA A 175 2.77 -10.21 -13.87
C ALA A 175 3.62 -9.00 -14.28
N LEU A 176 4.42 -8.46 -13.35
CA LEU A 176 5.34 -7.35 -13.61
C LEU A 176 6.52 -7.78 -14.49
N GLY A 177 7.03 -9.00 -14.33
CA GLY A 177 8.09 -9.55 -15.16
C GLY A 177 9.31 -8.63 -15.20
N GLN A 178 9.60 -8.01 -16.35
CA GLN A 178 10.70 -7.06 -16.53
C GLN A 178 10.63 -5.80 -15.63
N LEU A 179 9.46 -5.49 -15.06
CA LEU A 179 9.31 -4.37 -14.14
C LEU A 179 9.71 -4.71 -12.70
N ASN A 180 10.11 -5.96 -12.41
CA ASN A 180 10.52 -6.37 -11.07
C ASN A 180 11.77 -5.62 -10.59
N ASP A 181 12.71 -5.31 -11.47
CA ASP A 181 13.91 -4.54 -11.10
C ASP A 181 13.56 -3.09 -10.75
N LEU A 182 12.62 -2.50 -11.47
CA LEU A 182 12.09 -1.17 -11.14
C LEU A 182 11.35 -1.19 -9.81
N ALA A 183 10.52 -2.22 -9.57
CA ALA A 183 9.80 -2.41 -8.32
C ALA A 183 10.77 -2.55 -7.14
N LEU A 184 11.84 -3.32 -7.30
CA LEU A 184 12.88 -3.48 -6.28
C LEU A 184 13.55 -2.16 -5.94
N ARG A 185 14.02 -1.41 -6.94
CA ARG A 185 14.65 -0.09 -6.71
C ARG A 185 13.73 0.84 -5.93
N LYS A 186 12.45 0.94 -6.32
CA LYS A 186 11.44 1.76 -5.63
C LYS A 186 11.15 1.27 -4.20
N LEU A 187 11.14 -0.03 -3.95
CA LEU A 187 10.92 -0.58 -2.60
C LEU A 187 12.15 -0.42 -1.70
N GLU A 188 13.36 -0.49 -2.26
CA GLU A 188 14.62 -0.29 -1.54
C GLU A 188 14.80 1.16 -1.12
N SER A 189 14.43 2.14 -1.95
CA SER A 189 14.40 3.55 -1.55
C SER A 189 13.40 3.78 -0.41
N LEU A 190 12.16 3.27 -0.55
CA LEU A 190 11.14 3.35 0.51
C LEU A 190 11.57 2.70 1.82
N THR A 191 12.40 1.66 1.78
CA THR A 191 12.90 1.01 2.99
C THR A 191 13.82 1.94 3.81
N LYS A 192 14.48 2.90 3.16
CA LYS A 192 15.44 3.82 3.79
C LYS A 192 14.82 5.18 4.09
N GLU A 193 14.04 5.72 3.15
CA GLU A 193 13.65 7.13 3.11
C GLU A 193 12.21 7.39 3.60
N ASP A 194 11.31 6.41 3.55
CA ASP A 194 9.90 6.64 3.90
C ASP A 194 9.75 7.01 5.39
N THR A 195 8.92 8.00 5.69
CA THR A 195 8.67 8.49 7.05
C THR A 195 8.04 7.43 7.97
N ASP A 196 7.18 6.56 7.42
CA ASP A 196 6.38 5.60 8.17
C ASP A 196 7.13 4.29 8.41
N LYS A 197 7.40 3.97 9.67
CA LYS A 197 8.06 2.71 10.08
C LYS A 197 7.32 1.46 9.56
N LYS A 198 5.99 1.52 9.50
CA LYS A 198 5.16 0.41 9.00
C LYS A 198 5.36 0.20 7.49
N ILE A 199 5.46 1.27 6.70
CA ILE A 199 5.75 1.19 5.27
C ILE A 199 7.16 0.66 5.05
N ARG A 200 8.17 1.21 5.73
CA ARG A 200 9.55 0.69 5.66
C ARG A 200 9.64 -0.82 5.91
N ARG A 201 8.91 -1.32 6.92
CA ARG A 201 8.88 -2.77 7.24
C ARG A 201 8.25 -3.61 6.13
N VAL A 202 7.11 -3.18 5.59
CA VAL A 202 6.40 -3.93 4.53
C VAL A 202 7.09 -3.79 3.17
N ALA A 203 7.78 -2.67 2.93
CA ALA A 203 8.62 -2.47 1.75
C ALA A 203 9.81 -3.43 1.76
N LYS A 204 10.53 -3.52 2.89
CA LYS A 204 11.60 -4.52 3.08
C LYS A 204 11.11 -5.94 2.85
N GLU A 205 9.97 -6.29 3.42
CA GLU A 205 9.35 -7.61 3.19
C GLU A 205 9.03 -7.86 1.71
N SER A 206 8.43 -6.88 1.04
CA SER A 206 8.00 -7.02 -0.36
C SER A 206 9.19 -7.07 -1.31
N ALA A 207 10.26 -6.33 -1.02
CA ALA A 207 11.54 -6.42 -1.73
C ALA A 207 12.15 -7.83 -1.59
N LEU A 208 12.20 -8.39 -0.38
CA LEU A 208 12.71 -9.75 -0.15
C LEU A 208 11.88 -10.81 -0.88
N LEU A 209 10.55 -10.63 -0.98
CA LEU A 209 9.67 -11.53 -1.74
C LEU A 209 9.90 -11.45 -3.25
N ILE A 210 10.32 -10.31 -3.79
CA ILE A 210 10.73 -10.19 -5.19
C ILE A 210 12.12 -10.82 -5.39
N GLN A 211 13.08 -10.51 -4.50
CA GLN A 211 14.44 -11.05 -4.57
C GLN A 211 14.45 -12.59 -4.52
N ILE A 212 13.69 -13.23 -3.63
CA ILE A 212 13.59 -14.70 -3.58
C ILE A 212 13.00 -15.31 -4.85
N HIS A 213 12.18 -14.55 -5.60
CA HIS A 213 11.63 -15.00 -6.88
C HIS A 213 12.66 -14.88 -8.01
N GLN A 214 13.48 -13.84 -7.99
CA GLN A 214 14.56 -13.63 -8.96
C GLN A 214 15.77 -14.55 -8.72
N THR A 215 15.97 -15.01 -7.49
CA THR A 215 17.04 -15.95 -7.12
C THR A 215 16.44 -17.33 -6.82
N PRO A 216 16.10 -18.15 -7.82
CA PRO A 216 15.60 -19.50 -7.59
C PRO A 216 16.71 -20.40 -7.01
N LEU A 217 16.31 -21.48 -6.33
CA LEU A 217 17.21 -22.42 -5.64
C LEU A 217 18.37 -22.95 -6.52
N LYS A 218 18.10 -23.21 -7.81
CA LYS A 218 19.09 -23.75 -8.75
C LYS A 218 20.10 -22.71 -9.26
N MET A 219 19.84 -21.42 -9.07
CA MET A 219 20.71 -20.35 -9.55
C MET A 219 21.82 -20.05 -8.54
N ASP A 220 21.44 -19.82 -7.28
CA ASP A 220 22.38 -19.48 -6.20
C ASP A 220 21.78 -19.89 -4.86
N LEU A 221 22.22 -21.04 -4.35
CA LEU A 221 21.68 -21.63 -3.13
C LEU A 221 21.97 -20.76 -1.90
N ASP A 222 23.19 -20.25 -1.77
CA ASP A 222 23.61 -19.48 -0.59
C ASP A 222 22.88 -18.15 -0.51
N LYS A 223 22.77 -17.41 -1.63
CA LYS A 223 21.98 -16.18 -1.67
C LYS A 223 20.50 -16.46 -1.43
N HIS A 224 19.95 -17.52 -2.01
CA HIS A 224 18.55 -17.89 -1.77
C HIS A 224 18.28 -18.17 -0.28
N LEU A 225 19.13 -18.96 0.37
CA LEU A 225 19.00 -19.28 1.79
C LEU A 225 19.24 -18.05 2.68
N ALA A 226 20.10 -17.11 2.27
CA ALA A 226 20.25 -15.83 2.96
C ALA A 226 18.95 -15.01 2.93
N ILE A 227 18.28 -14.94 1.78
CA ILE A 227 16.98 -14.26 1.64
C ILE A 227 15.92 -14.95 2.51
N VAL A 228 15.89 -16.28 2.55
CA VAL A 228 14.96 -17.04 3.43
C VAL A 228 15.19 -16.70 4.91
N LYS A 229 16.45 -16.62 5.36
CA LYS A 229 16.79 -16.20 6.73
C LYS A 229 16.32 -14.77 7.00
N GLN A 230 16.50 -13.86 6.05
CA GLN A 230 16.02 -12.47 6.15
C GLN A 230 14.49 -12.40 6.19
N LEU A 231 13.77 -13.15 5.35
CA LEU A 231 12.31 -13.27 5.39
C LEU A 231 11.83 -13.78 6.76
N GLY A 232 12.50 -14.78 7.33
CA GLY A 232 12.24 -15.25 8.70
C GLY A 232 12.40 -14.15 9.77
N SER A 233 13.27 -13.17 9.54
CA SER A 233 13.47 -12.04 10.45
C SER A 233 12.40 -10.94 10.34
N THR A 234 11.68 -10.85 9.22
CA THR A 234 10.58 -9.87 9.02
C THR A 234 9.40 -10.14 9.96
N LYS A 235 9.27 -11.39 10.43
CA LYS A 235 8.18 -11.87 11.29
C LYS A 235 6.79 -11.63 10.67
N SER A 236 6.68 -11.62 9.33
CA SER A 236 5.42 -11.38 8.63
C SER A 236 4.66 -12.67 8.31
N MET A 237 3.35 -12.65 8.53
CA MET A 237 2.47 -13.76 8.12
C MET A 237 2.48 -14.00 6.60
N ARG A 238 2.69 -12.98 5.77
CA ARG A 238 2.71 -13.18 4.30
C ARG A 238 3.98 -13.92 3.88
N ALA A 239 5.12 -13.54 4.46
CA ALA A 239 6.39 -14.25 4.30
C ALA A 239 6.26 -15.71 4.75
N GLN A 240 5.62 -15.97 5.90
CA GLN A 240 5.38 -17.34 6.37
C GLN A 240 4.59 -18.16 5.36
N LYS A 241 3.43 -17.66 4.90
CA LYS A 241 2.60 -18.36 3.90
C LYS A 241 3.36 -18.63 2.59
N TYR A 242 4.21 -17.69 2.17
CA TYR A 242 5.07 -17.89 1.00
C TYR A 242 6.08 -19.02 1.23
N LEU A 243 6.81 -18.98 2.35
CA LEU A 243 7.82 -19.97 2.70
C LEU A 243 7.22 -21.37 2.89
N GLU A 244 6.06 -21.49 3.54
CA GLU A 244 5.34 -22.76 3.69
C GLU A 244 4.92 -23.35 2.34
N LYS A 245 4.43 -22.51 1.43
CA LYS A 245 4.06 -22.95 0.08
C LYS A 245 5.29 -23.45 -0.70
N MET A 246 6.40 -22.75 -0.60
CA MET A 246 7.66 -23.15 -1.24
C MET A 246 8.22 -24.43 -0.62
N LEU A 247 8.24 -24.54 0.70
CA LEU A 247 8.71 -25.74 1.40
C LEU A 247 7.90 -26.97 0.98
N LYS A 248 6.56 -26.87 0.92
CA LYS A 248 5.70 -27.95 0.42
C LYS A 248 5.99 -28.37 -1.02
N SER A 249 6.48 -27.46 -1.86
CA SER A 249 6.90 -27.80 -3.23
C SER A 249 8.27 -28.49 -3.27
N ILE A 250 9.17 -28.12 -2.34
CA ILE A 250 10.52 -28.68 -2.23
C ILE A 250 10.48 -30.08 -1.60
N GLU A 251 9.61 -30.32 -0.61
CA GLU A 251 9.44 -31.64 0.04
C GLU A 251 8.95 -32.72 -0.93
N LYS A 252 8.33 -32.34 -2.06
CA LYS A 252 7.96 -33.28 -3.12
C LYS A 252 9.16 -33.75 -3.94
N ASP A 253 10.24 -32.99 -3.92
CA ASP A 253 11.48 -33.31 -4.63
C ASP A 253 12.34 -34.19 -3.71
N LYS A 254 12.52 -35.46 -4.09
CA LYS A 254 13.20 -36.47 -3.25
C LYS A 254 14.70 -36.19 -3.09
N ASP A 255 15.28 -35.41 -4.00
CA ASP A 255 16.70 -35.11 -4.05
C ASP A 255 17.05 -33.73 -3.43
N ALA A 256 16.10 -33.11 -2.71
CA ALA A 256 16.33 -31.80 -2.12
C ALA A 256 17.34 -31.86 -0.96
N ASP A 257 18.33 -30.96 -0.99
CA ASP A 257 19.33 -30.81 0.07
C ASP A 257 18.66 -30.61 1.45
N PRO A 258 18.99 -31.45 2.46
CA PRO A 258 18.50 -31.31 3.84
C PRO A 258 18.71 -29.91 4.45
N GLN A 259 19.71 -29.16 4.00
CA GLN A 259 19.97 -27.79 4.43
C GLN A 259 18.82 -26.83 4.08
N ILE A 260 18.16 -27.04 2.95
CA ILE A 260 17.03 -26.22 2.49
C ILE A 260 15.86 -26.37 3.46
N GLN A 261 15.46 -27.61 3.75
CA GLN A 261 14.36 -27.91 4.66
C GLN A 261 14.63 -27.36 6.06
N ARG A 262 15.86 -27.51 6.57
CA ARG A 262 16.27 -26.95 7.87
C ARG A 262 16.15 -25.42 7.91
N THR A 263 16.61 -24.74 6.86
CA THR A 263 16.61 -23.26 6.82
C THR A 263 15.19 -22.70 6.70
N TYR A 264 14.37 -23.28 5.82
CA TYR A 264 12.95 -22.94 5.69
C TYR A 264 12.19 -23.23 6.99
N GLY A 265 12.37 -24.41 7.58
CA GLY A 265 11.77 -24.78 8.86
C GLY A 265 12.13 -23.83 10.00
N LYS A 266 13.41 -23.43 10.11
CA LYS A 266 13.86 -22.42 11.08
C LYS A 266 13.20 -21.06 10.85
N ALA A 267 13.13 -20.60 9.59
CA ALA A 267 12.50 -19.32 9.25
C ALA A 267 11.00 -19.32 9.56
N ILE A 268 10.27 -20.39 9.18
CA ILE A 268 8.83 -20.55 9.44
C ILE A 268 8.57 -20.59 10.96
N ARG A 269 9.33 -21.41 11.72
CA ARG A 269 9.20 -21.47 13.18
C ARG A 269 9.47 -20.13 13.85
N LYS A 270 10.48 -19.37 13.40
CA LYS A 270 10.79 -18.03 13.91
C LYS A 270 9.65 -17.04 13.70
N ILE A 271 8.96 -17.09 12.56
CA ILE A 271 7.78 -16.25 12.32
C ILE A 271 6.61 -16.73 13.17
N GLY A 272 6.30 -18.03 13.14
CA GLY A 272 5.16 -18.62 13.84
C GLY A 272 5.22 -18.43 15.35
N THR A 273 6.40 -18.59 15.97
CA THR A 273 6.60 -18.33 17.41
C THR A 273 6.34 -16.88 17.78
N TYR A 274 6.81 -15.92 16.97
CA TYR A 274 6.54 -14.51 17.21
C TYR A 274 5.05 -14.18 17.05
N GLN A 275 4.43 -14.65 15.98
CA GLN A 275 3.00 -14.45 15.72
C GLN A 275 2.15 -15.07 16.83
N GLY A 276 2.45 -16.29 17.27
CA GLY A 276 1.77 -16.97 18.37
C GLY A 276 1.85 -16.20 19.69
N ARG A 277 3.02 -15.66 20.04
CA ARG A 277 3.19 -14.80 21.24
C ARG A 277 2.34 -13.52 21.17
N ILE A 278 2.33 -12.87 20.01
CA ILE A 278 1.54 -11.65 19.80
C ILE A 278 0.04 -11.97 19.84
N SER A 279 -0.41 -13.03 19.18
CA SER A 279 -1.81 -13.45 19.20
C SER A 279 -2.28 -13.88 20.58
N PHE A 280 -1.44 -14.60 21.34
CA PHE A 280 -1.75 -14.96 22.73
C PHE A 280 -1.95 -13.70 23.59
N LEU A 281 -1.03 -12.74 23.51
CA LEU A 281 -1.13 -11.50 24.26
C LEU A 281 -2.38 -10.70 23.85
N ALA A 282 -2.64 -10.59 22.54
CA ALA A 282 -3.83 -9.92 22.03
C ALA A 282 -5.13 -10.60 22.53
N ASN A 283 -5.21 -11.92 22.46
CA ASN A 283 -6.36 -12.69 22.94
C ASN A 283 -6.57 -12.52 24.45
N LEU A 284 -5.50 -12.44 25.23
CA LEU A 284 -5.59 -12.16 26.66
C LEU A 284 -6.20 -10.77 26.92
N PHE A 285 -5.75 -9.73 26.20
CA PHE A 285 -6.36 -8.40 26.29
C PHE A 285 -7.83 -8.39 25.86
N PHE A 286 -8.18 -9.09 24.77
CA PHE A 286 -9.57 -9.22 24.35
C PHE A 286 -10.42 -9.97 25.38
N GLY A 287 -9.89 -11.02 26.00
CA GLY A 287 -10.55 -11.77 27.07
C GLY A 287 -10.80 -10.91 28.31
N ILE A 288 -9.81 -10.11 28.72
CA ILE A 288 -9.95 -9.17 29.85
C ILE A 288 -10.98 -8.08 29.51
N SER A 289 -10.92 -7.51 28.30
CA SER A 289 -11.87 -6.48 27.84
C SER A 289 -13.30 -7.02 27.84
N LEU A 290 -13.53 -8.18 27.22
CA LEU A 290 -14.84 -8.82 27.17
C LEU A 290 -15.33 -9.23 28.57
N GLY A 291 -14.43 -9.76 29.41
CA GLY A 291 -14.73 -10.10 30.79
C GLY A 291 -15.15 -8.90 31.63
N SER A 292 -14.53 -7.73 31.43
CA SER A 292 -14.90 -6.50 32.16
C SER A 292 -16.33 -6.04 31.84
N VAL A 293 -16.75 -6.15 30.58
CA VAL A 293 -18.13 -5.85 30.16
C VAL A 293 -19.10 -6.84 30.80
N LEU A 294 -18.77 -8.14 30.81
CA LEU A 294 -19.61 -9.16 31.45
C LEU A 294 -19.76 -8.93 32.95
N ILE A 295 -18.68 -8.58 33.64
CA ILE A 295 -18.70 -8.26 35.07
C ILE A 295 -19.58 -7.02 35.32
N LEU A 296 -19.43 -5.97 34.51
CA LEU A 296 -20.26 -4.77 34.62
C LEU A 296 -21.75 -5.08 34.43
N MET A 297 -22.08 -5.90 33.44
CA MET A 297 -23.46 -6.35 33.17
C MET A 297 -24.00 -7.20 34.31
N ALA A 298 -23.20 -8.15 34.81
CA ALA A 298 -23.57 -9.00 35.95
C ALA A 298 -23.78 -8.18 37.21
N LEU A 299 -22.93 -7.17 37.47
CA LEU A 299 -23.07 -6.26 38.60
C LEU A 299 -24.34 -5.41 38.48
N GLY A 300 -24.63 -4.88 37.29
CA GLY A 300 -25.88 -4.15 37.03
C GLY A 300 -27.12 -5.01 37.31
N LEU A 301 -27.14 -6.25 36.85
CA LEU A 301 -28.22 -7.21 37.12
C LEU A 301 -28.31 -7.59 38.60
N ALA A 302 -27.16 -7.75 39.26
CA ALA A 302 -27.11 -8.06 40.69
C ALA A 302 -27.69 -6.91 41.53
N ILE A 303 -27.42 -5.66 41.17
CA ILE A 303 -28.02 -4.49 41.84
C ILE A 303 -29.54 -4.47 41.64
N THR A 304 -30.04 -4.66 40.42
CA THR A 304 -31.49 -4.59 40.16
C THR A 304 -32.25 -5.71 40.87
N PHE A 305 -31.75 -6.96 40.83
CA PHE A 305 -32.37 -8.06 41.56
C PHE A 305 -32.19 -7.97 43.08
N GLY A 306 -31.06 -7.42 43.54
CA GLY A 306 -30.83 -7.16 44.96
C GLY A 306 -31.81 -6.14 45.53
N LEU A 307 -32.03 -5.02 44.82
CA LEU A 307 -32.97 -3.98 45.23
C LEU A 307 -34.43 -4.43 45.20
N MET A 308 -34.81 -5.32 44.28
CA MET A 308 -36.16 -5.90 44.25
C MET A 308 -36.40 -6.98 45.33
N GLY A 309 -35.37 -7.35 46.11
CA GLY A 309 -35.49 -8.39 47.14
C GLY A 309 -35.60 -9.83 46.61
N VAL A 310 -35.58 -10.02 45.28
CA VAL A 310 -35.69 -11.34 44.62
C VAL A 310 -34.55 -12.26 45.05
N ILE A 311 -33.34 -11.71 45.25
CA ILE A 311 -32.18 -12.47 45.73
C ILE A 311 -32.44 -13.06 47.12
N ASN A 312 -33.03 -12.26 48.02
CA ASN A 312 -33.30 -12.68 49.38
C ASN A 312 -34.44 -13.72 49.45
N MET A 313 -35.39 -13.63 48.52
CA MET A 313 -36.50 -14.59 48.40
C MET A 313 -36.03 -15.94 47.86
N ALA A 314 -35.20 -15.96 46.81
CA ALA A 314 -34.67 -17.20 46.24
C ALA A 314 -33.82 -18.00 47.26
N HIS A 315 -33.08 -17.30 48.13
CA HIS A 315 -32.30 -17.95 49.19
C HIS A 315 -33.20 -18.54 50.29
N GLY A 316 -34.28 -17.83 50.66
CA GLY A 316 -35.26 -18.32 51.63
C GLY A 316 -35.98 -19.59 51.17
N GLU A 317 -36.41 -19.64 49.89
CA GLU A 317 -37.03 -20.83 49.32
C GLU A 317 -36.05 -22.02 49.22
N MET A 318 -34.78 -21.77 48.88
CA MET A 318 -33.76 -22.83 48.82
C MET A 318 -33.46 -23.43 50.20
N LEU A 319 -33.43 -22.62 51.27
CA LEU A 319 -33.25 -23.11 52.65
C LEU A 319 -34.43 -23.96 53.13
N MET A 320 -35.66 -23.54 52.83
CA MET A 320 -36.85 -24.32 53.19
C MET A 320 -36.88 -25.68 52.49
N LEU A 321 -36.46 -25.75 51.22
CA LEU A 321 -36.35 -27.03 50.51
C LEU A 321 -35.25 -27.93 51.11
N GLY A 322 -34.10 -27.36 51.49
CA GLY A 322 -33.00 -28.13 52.07
C GLY A 322 -33.29 -28.74 53.44
N ALA A 323 -34.13 -28.10 54.26
CA ALA A 323 -34.54 -28.61 55.56
C ALA A 323 -35.53 -29.80 55.48
N TYR A 324 -36.06 -30.10 54.29
CA TYR A 324 -37.05 -31.16 54.07
C TYR A 324 -36.44 -32.46 53.49
N SER A 325 -35.11 -32.57 53.48
CA SER A 325 -34.32 -33.77 53.13
C SER A 325 -33.54 -34.25 54.34
#